data_AF-A0A0T9Q040-F1
#
_entry.id   AF-A0A0T9Q040-F1
#
_cell.length_a   1.000
_cell.length_b   1.000
_cell.length_c   1.000
_cell.angle_alpha   90.00
_cell.angle_beta   90.00
_cell.angle_gamma   90.00
#
_symmetry.space_group_name_H-M   'P 1'
#
loop_
_entity.id
_entity.type
_entity.pdbx_description
1 polymer ?
#
loop_
_entity_poly.entity_id
_entity_poly.type
_entity_poly.pdbx_seq_one_letter_code
_entity_poly.pdbx_strand_id
1 'polypeptide(L)' 'MLLAHAQPLKGELSVDVNEQNPAALAFYLKCGFVKTGRSEQDGEGKVFPLLHLVQVE' A
#
# COMPACT_ATOMS: atom_id res chain seq x y z
N MET A 1 10.52 -12.85 -2.65
CA MET A 1 9.38 -11.93 -2.36
C MET A 1 9.37 -10.83 -3.42
N LEU A 2 8.21 -10.44 -3.95
CA LEU A 2 8.14 -9.46 -5.05
C LEU A 2 8.61 -8.05 -4.63
N LEU A 3 8.36 -7.64 -3.38
CA LEU A 3 8.81 -6.32 -2.88
C LEU A 3 10.35 -6.19 -2.92
N ALA A 4 11.07 -7.22 -2.46
CA ALA A 4 12.53 -7.25 -2.51
C ALA A 4 13.10 -7.22 -3.94
N HIS A 5 12.33 -7.68 -4.93
CA HIS A 5 12.73 -7.60 -6.34
C HIS A 5 12.40 -6.23 -6.96
N ALA A 6 11.28 -5.62 -6.58
CA ALA A 6 10.83 -4.33 -7.10
C ALA A 6 11.67 -3.14 -6.58
N GLN A 7 12.11 -3.19 -5.32
CA GLN A 7 12.85 -2.10 -4.68
C GLN A 7 14.12 -1.67 -5.44
N PRO A 8 15.04 -2.57 -5.85
CA PRO A 8 16.22 -2.15 -6.63
C PRO A 8 15.88 -1.64 -8.04
N LEU A 9 14.67 -1.92 -8.56
CA LEU A 9 14.25 -1.50 -9.91
C LEU A 9 13.53 -0.14 -9.91
N LYS A 10 12.89 0.23 -8.80
CA LYS A 10 11.99 1.39 -8.71
C LYS A 10 12.37 2.40 -7.63
N GLY A 11 13.23 2.02 -6.68
CA GLY A 11 13.54 2.82 -5.50
C GLY A 11 12.45 2.70 -4.44
N GLU A 12 12.02 3.83 -3.87
CA GLU A 12 10.92 3.90 -2.92
C GLU A 12 9.64 3.30 -3.55
N LEU A 13 8.97 2.42 -2.81
CA LEU A 13 7.76 1.74 -3.26
C LEU A 13 6.52 2.36 -2.62
N SER A 14 5.50 2.62 -3.42
CA SER A 14 4.16 3.02 -2.97
C SER A 14 3.12 1.99 -3.38
N VAL A 15 2.18 1.69 -2.51
CA VAL A 15 1.07 0.76 -2.79
C VAL A 15 -0.24 1.26 -2.22
N ASP A 16 -1.33 0.91 -2.89
CA ASP A 16 -2.68 1.13 -2.40
C ASP A 16 -3.27 -0.18 -1.89
N VAL A 17 -3.87 -0.16 -0.71
CA VAL A 17 -4.55 -1.32 -0.14
C VAL A 17 -5.98 -0.96 0.20
N ASN A 18 -6.91 -1.84 -0.15
CA ASN A 18 -8.30 -1.68 0.28
C ASN A 18 -8.38 -1.75 1.81
N GLU A 19 -9.00 -0.76 2.44
CA GLU A 19 -9.12 -0.64 3.90
C GLU A 19 -9.83 -1.85 4.53
N GLN A 20 -10.71 -2.51 3.78
CA GLN A 20 -11.46 -3.69 4.19
C GLN A 20 -10.59 -4.97 4.19
N ASN A 21 -9.34 -4.90 3.75
CA ASN A 21 -8.40 -6.03 3.76
C ASN A 21 -7.31 -5.84 4.84
N PRO A 22 -7.64 -6.09 6.13
CA PRO A 22 -6.70 -5.88 7.23
C PRO A 22 -5.50 -6.84 7.17
N ALA A 23 -5.65 -8.01 6.53
CA ALA A 23 -4.55 -8.97 6.36
C ALA A 23 -3.48 -8.44 5.40
N ALA A 24 -3.90 -7.86 4.25
CA ALA A 24 -2.97 -7.22 3.32
C ALA A 24 -2.30 -6.00 3.94
N LEU A 25 -3.07 -5.17 4.68
CA LEU A 25 -2.50 -4.05 5.41
C LEU A 25 -1.42 -4.51 6.40
N ALA A 26 -1.71 -5.53 7.22
CA ALA A 26 -0.75 -6.06 8.18
C ALA A 26 0.51 -6.64 7.51
N PHE A 27 0.37 -7.23 6.32
CA PHE A 27 1.52 -7.68 5.53
C PHE A 27 2.43 -6.52 5.14
N TYR A 28 1.89 -5.46 4.52
CA TYR A 28 2.70 -4.31 4.08
C TYR A 28 3.32 -3.56 5.25
N LEU A 29 2.60 -3.37 6.36
CA LEU A 29 3.15 -2.76 7.56
C LEU A 29 4.37 -3.53 8.11
N LYS A 30 4.33 -4.88 8.07
CA LYS A 30 5.49 -5.72 8.45
C LYS A 30 6.65 -5.63 7.46
N CYS A 31 6.39 -5.20 6.23
CA CYS A 31 7.40 -5.01 5.19
C CYS A 31 8.02 -3.60 5.20
N GLY A 32 7.77 -2.80 6.23
CA GLY A 32 8.33 -1.45 6.36
C GLY A 32 7.50 -0.39 5.64
N PHE A 33 6.24 -0.66 5.30
CA PHE A 33 5.35 0.37 4.78
C PHE A 33 4.67 1.15 5.90
N VAL A 34 4.39 2.43 5.66
CA VAL A 34 3.62 3.30 6.55
C VAL A 34 2.44 3.90 5.81
N LYS A 35 1.36 4.21 6.54
CA LYS A 35 0.19 4.88 5.99
C LYS A 35 0.51 6.35 5.74
N THR A 36 0.26 6.82 4.52
CA THR A 36 0.48 8.21 4.12
C THR A 36 -0.82 8.92 3.74
N GLY A 37 -1.90 8.18 3.48
CA GLY A 37 -3.20 8.77 3.17
C GLY A 37 -4.33 7.74 3.07
N ARG A 38 -5.53 8.25 2.78
CA ARG A 38 -6.76 7.48 2.57
C ARG A 38 -7.61 8.14 1.50
N SER A 39 -8.21 7.33 0.62
CA SER A 39 -9.25 7.75 -0.32
C SER A 39 -10.56 7.05 0.00
N GLU A 40 -11.68 7.77 -0.07
CA GLU A 40 -13.03 7.21 0.20
C GLU A 40 -13.56 6.37 -0.97
N GLN A 41 -13.02 6.62 -2.17
CA GLN A 41 -13.36 5.93 -3.40
C GLN A 41 -12.09 5.42 -4.08
N ASP A 42 -12.23 4.34 -4.84
CA ASP A 42 -11.16 3.80 -5.70
C ASP A 42 -10.96 4.66 -6.96
N GLY A 43 -9.96 4.36 -7.79
CA GLY A 43 -9.68 5.08 -9.04
C GLY A 43 -10.82 5.05 -10.06
N GLU A 44 -11.76 4.13 -9.92
CA GLU A 44 -12.99 4.05 -10.73
C GLU A 44 -14.21 4.75 -10.10
N GLY A 45 -14.05 5.46 -8.97
CA GLY A 45 -15.16 6.17 -8.29
C GLY A 45 -16.11 5.26 -7.50
N LYS A 46 -15.80 3.98 -7.37
CA LYS A 46 -16.55 3.04 -6.53
C LYS A 46 -16.21 3.28 -5.06
N VAL A 47 -17.19 3.12 -4.16
CA VAL A 47 -17.04 3.30 -2.71
C VAL A 47 -16.28 2.12 -2.09
N PHE A 48 -15.01 2.00 -2.46
CA PHE A 48 -14.04 1.06 -1.90
C PHE A 48 -12.89 1.88 -1.32
N PRO A 49 -12.92 2.16 -0.02
CA PRO A 49 -11.89 2.99 0.59
C PRO A 49 -10.50 2.37 0.45
N LEU A 50 -9.54 3.18 0.01
CA LEU A 50 -8.15 2.81 -0.15
C LEU A 50 -7.29 3.48 0.92
N LEU A 51 -6.27 2.77 1.37
CA LEU A 51 -5.17 3.30 2.16
C LEU A 51 -3.94 3.40 1.28
N HIS A 52 -3.33 4.57 1.25
CA HIS A 52 -2.08 4.83 0.54
C HIS A 52 -0.93 4.52 1.48
N LEU A 53 0.01 3.68 1.04
CA LEU A 53 1.17 3.26 1.80
C LEU A 53 2.45 3.57 1.04
N VAL A 54 3.51 3.96 1.77
CA VAL A 54 4.87 4.14 1.23
C VAL A 54 5.85 3.34 2.06
N GLN A 55 6.81 2.70 1.42
CA GLN A 55 7.90 1.98 2.08
C GLN A 55 8.92 2.98 2.62
N VAL A 56 9.14 2.96 3.93
CA VAL A 56 10.20 3.74 4.57
C VAL A 56 11.45 2.87 4.72
N GLU A 57 12.62 3.49 4.56
CA GLU A 57 13.93 2.86 4.75
C GLU A 57 14.19 2.45 6.20
#